data_AF-A0A2S9FMK3-F1
#
_entry.id   AF-A0A2S9FMK3-F1
#
_cell.length_a   1.000
_cell.length_b   1.000
_cell.length_c   1.000
_cell.angle_alpha   90.00
_cell.angle_beta   90.00
_cell.angle_gamma   90.00
#
_symmetry.space_group_name_H-M   'P 1'
#
loop_
_entity.id
_entity.type
_entity.pdbx_description
1 polymer ?
#
loop_
_entity_poly.entity_id
_entity_poly.type
_entity_poly.pdbx_seq_one_letter_code
_entity_poly.pdbx_strand_id
1 'polypeptide(L)'
;GNSLPSHRVLEFKAAHSAARDAVHVPLDADALAVELDTLGLGAPLHVQSRASSRSEYLRRPDLGRAPDDLSALPATDADIGIVLADGLSPRALADHGTGLLVALIEEFGGRYRLAPPVIATEARVALGDHIGAALGVTT
;
A
#
# COMPACT_ATOMS: atom_id res chain seq x y z
N GLY A 1 -0.19 46.22 6.79
CA GLY A 1 0.08 45.03 7.61
C GLY A 1 0.15 43.84 6.69
N ASN A 2 1.25 43.07 6.72
CA ASN A 2 1.53 41.95 5.82
C ASN A 2 1.10 40.59 6.40
N SER A 3 0.10 40.57 7.29
CA SER A 3 -0.41 39.32 7.87
C SER A 3 -1.43 38.67 6.95
N LEU A 4 -1.36 37.34 6.81
CA LEU A 4 -2.38 36.55 6.14
C LEU A 4 -3.77 36.85 6.74
N PRO A 5 -4.82 36.94 5.92
CA PRO A 5 -6.19 37.07 6.41
C PRO A 5 -6.53 35.95 7.39
N SER A 6 -7.24 36.27 8.47
CA SER A 6 -7.56 35.30 9.54
C SER A 6 -8.27 34.05 9.04
N HIS A 7 -9.09 34.15 7.99
CA HIS A 7 -9.75 32.99 7.37
C HIS A 7 -8.75 32.02 6.73
N ARG A 8 -7.72 32.52 6.04
CA ARG A 8 -6.66 31.69 5.45
C ARG A 8 -5.85 30.96 6.53
N VAL A 9 -5.64 31.62 7.68
CA VAL A 9 -4.96 31.00 8.82
C VAL A 9 -5.81 29.88 9.44
N LEU A 10 -7.13 30.05 9.50
CA LEU A 10 -8.05 29.01 10.00
C LEU A 10 -8.18 27.84 9.02
N GLU A 11 -8.33 28.10 7.72
CA GLU A 11 -8.32 27.07 6.65
C GLU A 11 -7.04 26.24 6.70
N PHE A 12 -5.87 26.90 6.83
CA PHE A 12 -4.59 26.22 6.95
C PHE A 12 -4.51 25.33 8.20
N LYS A 13 -4.94 25.83 9.36
CA LYS A 13 -4.93 25.05 10.61
C LYS A 13 -5.85 23.83 10.53
N ALA A 14 -7.03 23.99 9.93
CA ALA A 14 -7.97 22.89 9.74
C ALA A 14 -7.40 21.83 8.79
N ALA A 15 -6.87 22.24 7.64
CA ALA A 15 -6.23 21.35 6.68
C ALA A 15 -5.01 20.63 7.28
N HIS A 16 -4.21 21.33 8.09
CA HIS A 16 -3.05 20.74 8.77
C HIS A 16 -3.44 19.70 9.82
N SER A 17 -4.48 19.97 10.63
CA SER A 17 -5.01 18.98 11.58
C SER A 17 -5.50 17.74 10.84
N ALA A 18 -6.31 17.93 9.79
CA ALA A 18 -6.83 16.81 8.99
C ALA A 18 -5.71 15.99 8.35
N ALA A 19 -4.66 16.62 7.84
CA ALA A 19 -3.50 15.93 7.27
C ALA A 19 -2.72 15.13 8.33
N ARG A 20 -2.58 15.67 9.54
CA ARG A 20 -1.93 14.97 10.65
C ARG A 20 -2.77 13.78 11.13
N ASP A 21 -4.09 13.92 11.20
CA ASP A 21 -4.96 12.84 11.63
C ASP A 21 -5.02 11.72 10.57
N ALA A 22 -5.01 12.09 9.29
CA ALA A 22 -5.08 11.14 8.16
C ALA A 22 -3.90 10.15 8.13
N VAL A 23 -2.69 10.55 8.57
CA VAL A 23 -1.53 9.64 8.62
C VAL A 23 -1.72 8.51 9.63
N HIS A 24 -2.62 8.69 10.60
CA HIS A 24 -2.91 7.73 11.66
C HIS A 24 -4.09 6.79 11.34
N VAL A 25 -4.87 7.07 10.29
CA VAL A 25 -5.99 6.22 9.87
C VAL A 25 -5.43 4.97 9.19
N PRO A 26 -5.72 3.76 9.69
CA PRO A 26 -5.24 2.54 9.07
C PRO A 26 -5.94 2.25 7.74
N LEU A 27 -5.29 1.46 6.88
CA LEU A 27 -5.92 0.89 5.69
C LEU A 27 -6.96 -0.16 6.11
N ASP A 28 -8.14 -0.14 5.50
CA ASP A 28 -9.07 -1.26 5.53
C ASP A 28 -8.62 -2.31 4.50
N ALA A 29 -7.71 -3.19 4.93
CA ALA A 29 -7.10 -4.20 4.06
C ALA A 29 -8.12 -5.24 3.57
N ASP A 30 -9.13 -5.55 4.39
CA ASP A 30 -10.17 -6.52 4.04
C ASP A 30 -11.08 -5.97 2.93
N ALA A 31 -11.49 -4.70 3.04
CA ALA A 31 -12.25 -4.04 1.98
C ALA A 31 -11.46 -4.00 0.66
N LEU A 32 -10.17 -3.64 0.72
CA LEU A 32 -9.30 -3.63 -0.45
C LEU A 32 -9.14 -5.04 -1.04
N ALA A 33 -9.01 -6.08 -0.20
CA ALA A 33 -8.90 -7.46 -0.67
C ALA A 33 -10.16 -7.90 -1.43
N VAL A 34 -11.36 -7.55 -0.93
CA VAL A 34 -12.62 -7.85 -1.61
C VAL A 34 -12.67 -7.19 -2.99
N GLU A 35 -12.23 -5.94 -3.12
CA GLU A 35 -12.17 -5.26 -4.42
C GLU A 35 -11.19 -5.94 -5.37
N LEU A 36 -9.99 -6.26 -4.90
CA LEU A 36 -8.92 -6.86 -5.71
C LEU A 36 -9.25 -8.29 -6.16
N ASP A 37 -9.97 -9.07 -5.35
CA ASP A 37 -10.38 -10.44 -5.69
C ASP A 37 -11.26 -10.48 -6.96
N THR A 38 -12.00 -9.39 -7.22
CA THR A 38 -12.84 -9.27 -8.44
C THR A 38 -12.05 -9.18 -9.74
N LEU A 39 -10.74 -8.93 -9.67
CA LEU A 39 -9.88 -8.72 -10.84
C LEU A 39 -9.41 -10.02 -11.50
N GLY A 40 -9.67 -11.17 -10.88
CA GLY A 40 -9.34 -12.48 -11.46
C GLY A 40 -7.83 -12.80 -11.52
N LEU A 41 -7.01 -12.10 -10.73
CA LEU A 41 -5.56 -12.35 -10.60
C LEU A 41 -5.22 -13.40 -9.53
N GLY A 42 -6.23 -14.01 -8.92
CA GLY A 42 -6.10 -14.87 -7.74
C GLY A 42 -6.40 -14.12 -6.44
N ALA A 43 -6.56 -14.87 -5.36
CA ALA A 43 -6.88 -14.30 -4.05
C ALA A 43 -5.76 -13.35 -3.58
N PRO A 44 -6.08 -12.09 -3.21
CA PRO A 44 -5.08 -11.16 -2.70
C PRO A 44 -4.36 -11.71 -1.47
N LEU A 45 -3.05 -11.52 -1.44
CA LEU A 45 -2.20 -11.95 -0.34
C LEU A 45 -1.97 -10.77 0.61
N HIS A 46 -1.75 -11.06 1.88
CA HIS A 46 -1.48 -10.02 2.88
C HIS A 46 -0.11 -10.23 3.53
N VAL A 47 0.67 -9.14 3.58
CA VAL A 47 1.94 -9.09 4.31
C VAL A 47 1.91 -7.86 5.22
N GLN A 48 2.23 -8.08 6.50
CA GLN A 48 2.52 -6.98 7.41
C GLN A 48 4.03 -6.82 7.57
N SER A 49 4.49 -5.58 7.70
CA SER A 49 5.87 -5.34 8.13
C SER A 49 6.05 -5.70 9.61
N ARG A 50 7.29 -5.66 10.10
CA ARG A 50 7.60 -5.83 11.53
C ARG A 50 7.08 -4.69 12.40
N ALA A 51 6.54 -3.62 11.81
CA ALA A 51 5.86 -2.59 12.56
C ALA A 51 4.46 -3.09 12.95
N SER A 52 4.27 -3.35 14.24
CA SER A 52 3.04 -3.90 14.84
C SER A 52 1.92 -2.88 15.00
N SER A 53 2.22 -1.59 14.77
CA SER A 53 1.24 -0.51 14.86
C SER A 53 1.63 0.69 14.02
N ARG A 54 0.63 1.49 13.64
CA ARG A 54 0.82 2.77 12.95
C ARG A 54 1.78 3.71 13.66
N SER A 55 1.68 3.76 14.99
CA SER A 55 2.57 4.58 15.81
C SER A 55 4.03 4.12 15.74
N GLU A 56 4.27 2.81 15.71
CA GLU A 56 5.60 2.24 15.54
C GLU A 56 6.13 2.49 14.14
N TYR A 57 5.33 2.24 13.10
CA TYR A 57 5.67 2.47 11.70
C TYR A 57 6.19 3.89 11.41
N LEU A 58 5.53 4.89 11.99
CA LEU A 58 5.91 6.30 11.83
C LEU A 58 7.24 6.64 12.50
N ARG A 59 7.65 5.91 13.54
CA ARG A 59 8.89 6.15 14.30
C ARG A 59 10.04 5.21 13.94
N ARG A 60 9.74 4.04 13.36
CA ARG A 60 10.68 2.95 13.09
C ARG A 60 10.69 2.58 11.61
N PRO A 61 11.36 3.40 10.77
CA PRO A 61 11.41 3.14 9.34
C PRO A 61 12.12 1.84 9.00
N ASP A 62 12.98 1.33 9.87
CA ASP A 62 13.64 0.04 9.74
C ASP A 62 12.65 -1.13 9.83
N LEU A 63 11.69 -1.07 10.76
CA LEU A 63 10.66 -2.10 10.91
C LEU A 63 9.69 -2.12 9.73
N GLY A 64 9.32 -0.93 9.22
CA GLY A 64 8.46 -0.82 8.04
C GLY A 64 9.09 -1.34 6.73
N ARG A 65 10.41 -1.60 6.70
CA ARG A 65 11.11 -2.16 5.54
C ARG A 65 11.27 -3.67 5.59
N ALA A 66 11.03 -4.29 6.75
CA ALA A 66 11.23 -5.72 6.97
C ALA A 66 9.87 -6.41 7.15
N PRO A 67 9.61 -7.54 6.48
CA PRO A 67 8.38 -8.29 6.66
C PRO A 67 8.37 -8.99 8.01
N ASP A 68 7.18 -9.12 8.62
CA ASP A 68 6.98 -9.92 9.82
C ASP A 68 6.97 -11.42 9.49
N ASP A 69 6.17 -11.79 8.50
CA ASP A 69 6.13 -13.14 7.94
C ASP A 69 5.88 -13.09 6.43
N LEU A 70 6.49 -14.02 5.70
CA LEU A 70 6.31 -14.25 4.28
C LEU A 70 5.90 -15.69 3.95
N SER A 71 5.73 -16.55 4.96
CA SER A 71 5.46 -17.97 4.77
C SER A 71 4.18 -18.28 3.99
N ALA A 72 3.23 -17.35 4.01
CA ALA A 72 1.98 -17.41 3.26
C ALA A 72 2.13 -17.05 1.77
N LEU A 73 3.26 -16.46 1.35
CA LEU A 73 3.49 -16.13 -0.05
C LEU A 73 3.94 -17.37 -0.81
N PRO A 74 3.20 -17.78 -1.86
CA PRO A 74 3.64 -18.86 -2.72
C PRO A 74 4.74 -18.38 -3.66
N ALA A 75 5.69 -19.27 -3.98
CA ALA A 75 6.49 -19.07 -5.17
C ALA A 75 5.57 -19.18 -6.41
N THR A 76 5.72 -18.25 -7.34
CA THR A 76 4.93 -18.17 -8.57
C THR A 76 5.84 -18.31 -9.79
N ASP A 77 5.24 -18.54 -10.96
CA ASP A 77 5.90 -18.46 -12.26
C ASP A 77 5.50 -17.18 -13.01
N ALA A 78 5.10 -16.14 -12.25
CA ALA A 78 4.68 -14.85 -12.77
C ALA A 78 5.88 -13.97 -13.14
N ASP A 79 5.68 -13.12 -14.13
CA ASP A 79 6.67 -12.17 -14.59
C ASP A 79 6.74 -10.95 -13.65
N ILE A 80 5.58 -10.48 -13.19
CA ILE A 80 5.39 -9.22 -12.45
C ILE A 80 4.62 -9.45 -11.15
N GLY A 81 5.15 -8.91 -10.05
CA GLY A 81 4.44 -8.78 -8.77
C GLY A 81 3.94 -7.35 -8.52
N ILE A 82 2.71 -7.20 -8.04
CA ILE A 82 2.16 -5.88 -7.66
C ILE A 82 1.92 -5.84 -6.14
N VAL A 83 2.57 -4.88 -5.49
CA VAL A 83 2.43 -4.63 -4.05
C VAL A 83 1.65 -3.34 -3.81
N LEU A 84 0.50 -3.46 -3.16
CA LEU A 84 -0.36 -2.37 -2.72
C LEU A 84 -0.03 -2.01 -1.26
N ALA A 85 0.88 -1.06 -1.09
CA ALA A 85 1.38 -0.66 0.23
C ALA A 85 0.66 0.58 0.78
N ASP A 86 0.17 0.50 2.01
CA ASP A 86 -0.56 1.58 2.68
C ASP A 86 0.28 2.85 2.90
N GLY A 87 1.56 2.67 3.19
CA GLY A 87 2.54 3.73 3.30
C GLY A 87 2.14 4.84 4.29
N LEU A 88 2.49 6.08 3.92
CA LEU A 88 2.14 7.28 4.68
C LEU A 88 0.76 7.83 4.34
N SER A 89 0.04 7.24 3.38
CA SER A 89 -1.32 7.67 3.01
C SER A 89 -2.19 6.46 2.66
N PRO A 90 -2.72 5.76 3.66
CA PRO A 90 -3.63 4.63 3.43
C PRO A 90 -4.85 5.02 2.61
N ARG A 91 -5.32 6.26 2.76
CA ARG A 91 -6.40 6.82 1.95
C ARG A 91 -6.05 6.89 0.47
N ALA A 92 -4.82 7.26 0.10
CA ALA A 92 -4.43 7.29 -1.30
C ALA A 92 -4.48 5.89 -1.92
N LEU A 93 -4.13 4.86 -1.15
CA LEU A 93 -4.25 3.49 -1.60
C LEU A 93 -5.71 3.03 -1.70
N ALA A 94 -6.53 3.33 -0.70
CA ALA A 94 -7.96 2.98 -0.73
C ALA A 94 -8.70 3.66 -1.89
N ASP A 95 -8.42 4.95 -2.14
CA ASP A 95 -9.14 5.74 -3.16
C ASP A 95 -8.69 5.39 -4.60
N HIS A 96 -7.47 4.86 -4.79
CA HIS A 96 -6.86 4.73 -6.12
C HIS A 96 -6.19 3.38 -6.43
N GLY A 97 -5.96 2.52 -5.45
CA GLY A 97 -5.18 1.29 -5.60
C GLY A 97 -5.78 0.32 -6.60
N THR A 98 -7.04 -0.06 -6.40
CA THR A 98 -7.77 -0.95 -7.30
C THR A 98 -7.83 -0.39 -8.73
N GLY A 99 -8.19 0.89 -8.88
CA GLY A 99 -8.30 1.54 -10.18
C GLY A 99 -6.98 1.61 -10.95
N LEU A 100 -5.86 1.86 -10.25
CA LEU A 100 -4.53 1.83 -10.86
C LEU A 100 -4.17 0.43 -11.34
N LEU A 101 -4.44 -0.60 -10.54
CA LEU A 101 -4.16 -1.98 -10.94
C LEU A 101 -5.00 -2.38 -12.17
N VAL A 102 -6.27 -2.00 -12.24
CA VAL A 102 -7.11 -2.22 -13.43
C VAL A 102 -6.47 -1.62 -14.68
N ALA A 103 -6.05 -0.34 -14.59
CA ALA A 103 -5.41 0.33 -15.72
C ALA A 103 -4.10 -0.36 -16.16
N LEU A 104 -3.32 -0.90 -15.20
CA LEU A 104 -2.11 -1.66 -15.51
C LEU A 104 -2.41 -3.00 -16.20
N ILE A 105 -3.43 -3.73 -15.72
CA ILE A 105 -3.86 -5.00 -16.34
C ILE A 105 -4.26 -4.76 -17.81
N GLU A 106 -5.03 -3.70 -18.05
CA GLU A 106 -5.46 -3.31 -19.40
C GLU A 106 -4.27 -2.96 -20.30
N GLU A 107 -3.35 -2.12 -19.81
CA GLU A 107 -2.17 -1.68 -20.56
C GLU A 107 -1.23 -2.86 -20.90
N PHE A 108 -1.05 -3.81 -19.99
CA PHE A 108 -0.22 -4.98 -20.26
C PHE A 108 -0.82 -5.91 -21.31
N GLY A 109 -2.14 -5.90 -21.51
CA GLY A 109 -2.81 -6.63 -22.60
C GLY A 109 -2.50 -8.13 -22.62
N GLY A 110 -2.27 -8.73 -21.45
CA GLY A 110 -1.92 -10.16 -21.31
C GLY A 110 -0.49 -10.52 -21.72
N ARG A 111 0.38 -9.54 -21.98
CA ARG A 111 1.79 -9.76 -22.33
C ARG A 111 2.60 -10.38 -21.19
N TYR A 112 2.18 -10.14 -19.95
CA TYR A 112 2.85 -10.58 -18.74
C TYR A 112 1.89 -11.41 -17.88
N ARG A 113 2.44 -12.41 -17.20
CA ARG A 113 1.76 -13.16 -16.15
C ARG A 113 1.91 -12.38 -14.85
N LEU A 114 0.79 -11.90 -14.31
CA LEU A 114 0.78 -11.17 -13.05
C LEU A 114 0.59 -12.16 -11.89
N ALA A 115 1.36 -11.99 -10.82
CA ALA A 115 1.14 -12.70 -9.57
C ALA A 115 -0.15 -12.19 -8.87
N PRO A 116 -0.73 -12.96 -7.93
CA PRO A 116 -1.76 -12.44 -7.05
C PRO A 116 -1.29 -11.16 -6.36
N PRO A 117 -2.12 -10.10 -6.31
CA PRO A 117 -1.70 -8.83 -5.73
C PRO A 117 -1.42 -9.00 -4.23
N VAL A 118 -0.40 -8.32 -3.74
CA VAL A 118 -0.02 -8.34 -2.33
C VAL A 118 -0.42 -7.02 -1.68
N ILE A 119 -1.32 -7.07 -0.70
CA ILE A 119 -1.62 -5.96 0.19
C ILE A 119 -0.52 -5.93 1.25
N ALA A 120 0.14 -4.79 1.40
CA ALA A 120 1.22 -4.61 2.37
C ALA A 120 0.84 -3.54 3.40
N THR A 121 0.75 -3.92 4.67
CA THR A 121 0.38 -3.01 5.76
C THR A 121 1.58 -2.57 6.59
N GLU A 122 1.53 -1.32 7.05
CA GLU A 122 2.62 -0.63 7.73
C GLU A 122 3.92 -0.72 6.93
N ALA A 123 3.82 -0.55 5.61
CA ALA A 123 4.85 -0.93 4.66
C ALA A 123 5.65 0.27 4.13
N ARG A 124 6.92 0.03 3.79
CA ARG A 124 7.80 0.94 3.05
C ARG A 124 8.31 0.26 1.81
N VAL A 125 8.79 1.06 0.86
CA VAL A 125 9.23 0.61 -0.48
C VAL A 125 10.12 -0.65 -0.43
N ALA A 126 11.12 -0.70 0.45
CA ALA A 126 12.04 -1.84 0.52
C ALA A 126 11.41 -3.17 0.96
N LEU A 127 10.19 -3.16 1.55
CA LEU A 127 9.43 -4.38 1.81
C LEU A 127 9.11 -5.12 0.50
N GLY A 128 8.93 -4.38 -0.60
CA GLY A 128 8.63 -4.92 -1.92
C GLY A 128 9.72 -5.87 -2.43
N ASP A 129 10.99 -5.61 -2.15
CA ASP A 129 12.10 -6.47 -2.56
C ASP A 129 11.99 -7.86 -1.93
N HIS A 130 11.60 -7.92 -0.65
CA HIS A 130 11.39 -9.17 0.07
C HIS A 130 10.19 -9.95 -0.46
N ILE A 131 9.10 -9.24 -0.76
CA ILE A 131 7.88 -9.83 -1.35
C ILE A 131 8.19 -10.39 -2.73
N GLY A 132 8.86 -9.62 -3.60
CA GLY A 132 9.23 -10.04 -4.94
C GLY A 132 10.12 -11.28 -4.92
N ALA A 133 11.11 -11.33 -4.02
CA ALA A 133 11.96 -12.50 -3.84
C ALA A 133 11.18 -13.74 -3.38
N ALA A 134 10.20 -13.59 -2.47
CA ALA A 134 9.37 -14.70 -2.01
C ALA A 134 8.41 -15.21 -3.09
N LEU A 135 7.82 -14.30 -3.89
CA LEU A 135 6.96 -14.65 -5.02
C LEU A 135 7.74 -15.24 -6.20
N GLY A 136 9.06 -15.06 -6.25
CA GLY A 136 9.90 -15.51 -7.36
C GLY A 136 9.67 -14.74 -8.66
N VAL A 137 9.12 -13.52 -8.59
CA VAL A 137 8.85 -12.69 -9.77
C VAL A 137 10.14 -12.05 -10.29
N THR A 138 10.17 -11.78 -11.59
CA THR A 138 11.33 -11.16 -12.25
C THR A 138 11.29 -9.63 -12.20
N THR A 139 10.12 -9.03 -11.93
CA THR A 139 9.88 -7.58 -11.87
C THR A 139 8.86 -7.24 -10.79
#